data_AF-A0A0F8Y1C0-F1
#
_entry.id   AF-A0A0F8Y1C0-F1
#
_cell.length_a   1.000
_cell.length_b   1.000
_cell.length_c   1.000
_cell.angle_alpha   90.00
_cell.angle_beta   90.00
_cell.angle_gamma   90.00
#
_symmetry.space_group_name_H-M   'P 1'
#
loop_
_entity.id
_entity.type
_entity.pdbx_description
1 polymer ?
#
loop_
_entity_poly.entity_id
_entity_poly.type
_entity_poly.pdbx_seq_one_letter_code
_entity_poly.pdbx_strand_id
1 'polypeptide(L)' 'MDWESIKHIYYWVLIRGLEIKYLGGDKYKIIEYYSTGQKYWETEYKNGIQHGKSMSWHEDGQKWWESNYKNGIELK' A
#
# COMPACT_ATOMS: atom_id res chain seq x y z
N MET A 1 -5.58 11.84 -10.07
CA MET A 1 -4.43 11.87 -9.14
C MET A 1 -3.85 13.27 -9.12
N ASP A 2 -3.78 13.87 -7.93
CA ASP A 2 -3.24 15.22 -7.74
C ASP A 2 -1.73 15.21 -7.44
N TRP A 3 -1.13 16.40 -7.38
CA TRP A 3 0.29 16.59 -7.13
C TRP A 3 0.75 16.08 -5.75
N GLU A 4 -0.11 16.18 -4.73
CA GLU A 4 0.22 15.67 -3.39
C GLU A 4 0.29 14.14 -3.37
N SER A 5 -0.58 13.47 -4.12
CA SER A 5 -0.53 12.03 -4.35
C SER A 5 0.79 11.62 -5.02
N ILE A 6 1.25 12.39 -6.01
CA ILE A 6 2.51 12.14 -6.72
C ILE A 6 3.71 12.31 -5.78
N LYS A 7 3.73 13.36 -4.95
CA LYS A 7 4.78 13.52 -3.92
C LYS A 7 4.80 12.36 -2.94
N HIS A 8 3.63 11.87 -2.52
CA HIS A 8 3.56 10.71 -1.64
C HIS A 8 4.18 9.48 -2.31
N ILE A 9 3.77 9.16 -3.53
CA ILE A 9 4.33 8.06 -4.32
C ILE A 9 5.86 8.20 -4.42
N TYR A 10 6.35 9.40 -4.74
CA TYR A 10 7.79 9.70 -4.80
C TYR A 10 8.49 9.41 -3.47
N TYR A 11 7.93 9.87 -2.35
CA TYR A 11 8.46 9.61 -1.02
C TYR A 11 8.53 8.10 -0.70
N TRP A 12 7.46 7.36 -0.96
CA TRP A 12 7.42 5.92 -0.70
C TRP A 12 8.43 5.13 -1.54
N VAL A 13 8.65 5.51 -2.80
CA VAL A 13 9.61 4.82 -3.66
C VAL A 13 11.04 5.22 -3.35
N LEU A 14 11.35 6.52 -3.37
CA LEU A 14 12.74 6.98 -3.38
C LEU A 14 13.34 7.13 -1.99
N ILE A 15 12.50 7.37 -0.98
CA ILE A 15 12.97 7.52 0.40
C ILE A 15 12.79 6.21 1.18
N ARG A 16 11.65 5.54 1.01
CA ARG A 16 11.34 4.31 1.75
C ARG A 16 11.70 3.03 1.00
N GLY A 17 12.03 3.10 -0.29
CA GLY A 17 12.39 1.92 -1.08
C GLY A 17 11.25 0.93 -1.27
N LEU A 18 9.99 1.39 -1.18
CA LEU A 18 8.82 0.52 -1.31
C LEU A 18 8.53 0.22 -2.78
N GLU A 19 7.98 -0.96 -3.03
CA GLU A 19 7.49 -1.33 -4.35
C GLU A 19 6.12 -0.71 -4.59
N ILE A 20 5.90 -0.18 -5.79
CA ILE A 20 4.60 0.31 -6.24
C ILE A 20 4.14 -0.46 -7.47
N LYS A 21 2.93 -1.01 -7.39
CA LYS A 21 2.25 -1.67 -8.49
C LYS A 21 1.09 -0.82 -8.98
N TYR A 22 1.15 -0.41 -10.25
CA TYR A 22 0.05 0.29 -10.90
C TYR A 22 -1.11 -0.67 -11.20
N LEU A 23 -2.34 -0.25 -10.88
CA LEU A 23 -3.55 -1.07 -11.04
C LEU A 23 -4.53 -0.49 -12.08
N GLY A 24 -4.15 0.59 -12.76
CA GLY A 24 -4.99 1.26 -13.76
C GLY A 24 -5.70 2.52 -13.23
N GLY A 25 -5.82 3.51 -14.10
CA GLY A 25 -6.45 4.80 -13.79
C GLY A 25 -5.69 5.54 -12.69
N ASP A 26 -6.38 5.80 -11.59
CA ASP A 26 -5.88 6.47 -10.40
C ASP A 26 -5.50 5.50 -9.27
N LYS A 27 -5.49 4.18 -9.57
CA LYS A 27 -5.26 3.12 -8.58
C LYS A 27 -3.85 2.57 -8.62
N TYR A 28 -3.29 2.35 -7.44
CA TYR A 28 -1.99 1.73 -7.26
C TYR A 28 -1.94 1.01 -5.92
N LYS A 29 -1.00 0.09 -5.78
CA LYS A 29 -0.71 -0.66 -4.57
C LYS A 29 0.71 -0.37 -4.12
N ILE A 30 0.89 -0.13 -2.84
CA ILE A 30 2.21 -0.03 -2.21
C ILE A 30 2.48 -1.35 -1.49
N ILE A 31 3.72 -1.83 -1.58
CA ILE A 31 4.18 -3.08 -0.94
C ILE A 31 5.49 -2.81 -0.21
N GLU A 32 5.55 -3.22 1.04
CA GLU A 32 6.75 -3.21 1.89
C GLU A 32 7.14 -4.65 2.22
N TYR A 33 8.45 -4.90 2.26
CA TYR A 33 9.04 -6.20 2.50
C TYR A 33 9.91 -6.18 3.76
N TYR A 34 9.98 -7.32 4.43
CA TYR A 34 11.01 -7.59 5.43
C TYR A 34 12.39 -7.64 4.76
N SER A 35 13.45 -7.52 5.57
CA SER A 35 14.83 -7.71 5.09
C SER A 35 15.09 -9.10 4.49
N THR A 36 14.26 -10.09 4.84
CA THR A 36 14.27 -11.45 4.25
C THR A 36 13.70 -11.50 2.83
N GLY A 37 13.05 -10.42 2.36
CA GLY A 37 12.33 -10.38 1.09
C GLY A 37 10.90 -10.91 1.16
N GLN A 38 10.44 -11.38 2.32
CA GLN A 38 9.03 -11.73 2.53
C GLN A 38 8.18 -10.47 2.66
N LYS A 39 6.93 -10.55 2.18
CA LYS A 39 6.02 -9.41 2.23
C LYS A 39 5.65 -9.10 3.67
N TYR A 40 5.87 -7.85 4.08
CA TYR A 40 5.49 -7.35 5.40
C TYR A 40 4.11 -6.72 5.38
N TRP A 41 3.86 -5.86 4.39
CA TRP A 41 2.63 -5.08 4.31
C TRP A 41 2.31 -4.70 2.88
N GLU A 42 1.02 -4.61 2.56
CA GLU A 42 0.55 -3.99 1.34
C GLU A 42 -0.73 -3.21 1.58
N THR A 43 -0.93 -2.17 0.77
CA THR A 43 -2.19 -1.43 0.76
C THR A 43 -2.50 -0.83 -0.60
N GLU A 44 -3.79 -0.73 -0.90
CA GLU A 44 -4.30 -0.15 -2.13
C GLU A 44 -4.73 1.30 -1.93
N TYR A 45 -4.47 2.12 -2.95
CA TYR A 45 -4.83 3.53 -3.01
C TYR A 45 -5.61 3.82 -4.29
N LYS A 46 -6.49 4.82 -4.20
CA LYS A 46 -7.20 5.42 -5.32
C LYS A 46 -7.19 6.94 -5.15
N ASN A 47 -6.71 7.68 -6.15
CA ASN A 47 -6.51 9.15 -6.06
C ASN A 47 -5.73 9.57 -4.80
N GLY A 48 -4.67 8.84 -4.45
CA GLY A 48 -3.86 9.17 -3.27
C GLY A 48 -4.48 8.80 -1.92
N ILE A 49 -5.72 8.30 -1.90
CA ILE A 49 -6.45 7.96 -0.68
C ILE A 49 -6.56 6.44 -0.56
N GLN A 50 -6.38 5.90 0.64
CA GLN A 50 -6.45 4.46 0.90
C GLN A 50 -7.81 3.90 0.47
N HIS A 51 -7.80 2.87 -0.36
CA HIS A 51 -8.98 2.31 -0.99
C HIS A 51 -8.73 0.87 -1.42
N GLY A 52 -9.58 -0.06 -1.01
CA GLY A 52 -9.41 -1.49 -1.26
C GLY A 52 -8.78 -2.20 -0.06
N LYS A 53 -8.07 -3.30 -0.32
CA LYS A 53 -7.49 -4.12 0.74
C LYS A 53 -6.22 -3.53 1.29
N SER A 54 -6.06 -3.64 2.61
CA SER A 54 -4.80 -3.47 3.31
C SER A 54 -4.51 -4.72 4.12
N MET A 55 -3.28 -5.22 4.06
CA MET A 55 -2.88 -6.45 4.73
C MET A 55 -1.47 -6.32 5.28
N SER A 56 -1.22 -6.94 6.42
CA SER A 56 0.12 -7.21 6.94
C SER A 56 0.30 -8.69 7.27
N TRP A 57 1.54 -9.13 7.22
CA TRP A 57 1.94 -10.50 7.50
C TRP A 57 3.06 -10.50 8.53
N HIS A 58 3.11 -11.58 9.31
CA HIS A 58 4.30 -11.95 10.06
C HIS A 58 5.38 -12.46 9.10
N GLU A 59 6.62 -12.50 9.56
CA GLU A 59 7.78 -12.97 8.78
C GLU A 59 7.64 -14.44 8.35
N ASP A 60 6.87 -15.26 9.08
CA ASP A 60 6.56 -16.63 8.68
C ASP A 60 5.51 -16.73 7.55
N GLY A 61 4.99 -15.60 7.07
CA GLY A 61 3.98 -15.50 6.03
C GLY A 61 2.53 -15.64 6.53
N GLN A 62 2.31 -15.82 7.83
CA GLN A 62 0.96 -15.82 8.39
C GLN A 62 0.38 -14.40 8.36
N LYS A 63 -0.89 -14.27 8.00
CA LYS A 63 -1.57 -12.96 8.05
C LYS A 63 -1.59 -12.47 9.49
N TRP A 64 -1.10 -11.26 9.69
CA TRP A 64 -1.17 -10.57 10.97
C TRP A 64 -2.44 -9.72 11.06
N TRP A 65 -2.77 -9.01 9.98
CA TRP A 65 -3.95 -8.14 9.91
C TRP A 65 -4.45 -8.00 8.47
N GLU A 66 -5.76 -7.87 8.30
CA GLU A 66 -6.42 -7.55 7.03
C GLU A 66 -7.58 -6.61 7.31
N SER A 67 -7.72 -5.58 6.48
CA SER A 67 -8.85 -4.69 6.49
C SER A 67 -9.17 -4.14 5.10
N ASN A 68 -10.38 -3.62 4.94
CA ASN A 68 -10.83 -2.98 3.70
C ASN A 68 -11.07 -1.50 3.95
N TYR A 69 -10.63 -0.65 3.02
CA TYR A 69 -10.81 0.79 3.09
C TYR A 69 -11.66 1.29 1.93
N LYS A 70 -12.46 2.32 2.19
CA LYS A 70 -13.14 3.09 1.15
C LYS A 70 -12.94 4.56 1.44
N ASN A 71 -12.17 5.23 0.58
CA ASN A 71 -11.88 6.66 0.67
C ASN A 71 -11.26 7.02 2.04
N GLY A 72 -10.31 6.21 2.50
CA GLY A 72 -9.59 6.41 3.76
C GLY A 72 -10.32 5.91 5.00
N ILE A 73 -11.56 5.44 4.86
CA ILE A 73 -12.36 4.93 5.97
C ILE A 73 -12.29 3.41 5.98
N GLU A 74 -11.90 2.86 7.13
CA GLU A 74 -11.91 1.42 7.39
C GLU A 74 -13.36 0.90 7.42
N LEU A 75 -13.64 -0.13 6.63
CA LEU A 75 -14.90 -0.85 6.63
C LEU A 75 -14.81 -1.98 7.65
N LYS A 76 -15.65 -1.91 8.68
CA LYS A 76 -15.83 -2.98 9.67
C LYS A 76 -16.79 -4.04 9.18
#